data_AF-A0A7S2UES4-F1
#
_entry.id   AF-A0A7S2UES4-F1
#
_cell.length_a   1.000
_cell.length_b   1.000
_cell.length_c   1.000
_cell.angle_alpha   90.00
_cell.angle_beta   90.00
_cell.angle_gamma   90.00
#
_symmetry.space_group_name_H-M   'P 1'
#
loop_
_entity.id
_entity.type
_entity.pdbx_description
1 polymer ?
#
loop_
_entity_poly.entity_id
_entity_poly.type
_entity_poly.pdbx_seq_one_letter_code
_entity_poly.pdbx_strand_id
1 'polypeptide(L)'
;KKERRHIASKRRDGVEDEGSSLESSDVDAAARDAVRCLEHAMVVVAGEKTVYRCVVSPTSSHAHDDSKVPHEYKQALVQAYSSVVASVVDRTMDIIETVFMKEGGIGATSGRDKESEDGSDPPSPILDVRRAGGAAGAGLRMLDGVRMLGPSLIKLCDMSQDKGATDNNLSVAANLCMSIHRTTVKNAAKTLENLEKAIKNDPLEGSSHRPPDASVAAVSADVVRAIRIIIPFDSAYKSVTKRRALQWDPKTGEEAGNTEVYVRFLINRLLHNLQGKALAYTQDVGVDSQAKSNLFLMNNLFYLTEQLGSTGKPHKRKEGDEIDGEMYKIEGAWFKEKIEKMFEEEKMKYLAQWEVLNKHLSTLDKGDLSFQSANLLSLDSGRIIKGRFTGFIEDFEKIYYVHKRLTTNDPKLRQTLIEEVKEIFVPRYKTFFDTYSKINFSKKNQEQYLKYPPMRVESMIGGLYATM
;
A
#
# COMPACT_ATOMS: atom_id res chain seq x y z
N LYS A 1 18.75 -29.74 -30.33
CA LYS A 1 17.24 -29.73 -30.26
C LYS A 1 16.69 -29.74 -28.82
N LYS A 2 17.37 -30.32 -27.82
CA LYS A 2 16.97 -30.27 -26.39
C LYS A 2 17.27 -28.92 -25.70
N GLU A 3 18.30 -28.21 -26.14
CA GLU A 3 18.74 -26.94 -25.51
C GLU A 3 17.85 -25.73 -25.86
N ARG A 4 17.28 -25.70 -27.08
CA ARG A 4 16.28 -24.71 -27.48
C ARG A 4 14.93 -24.87 -26.76
N ARG A 5 14.62 -26.05 -26.23
CA ARG A 5 13.40 -26.28 -25.43
C ARG A 5 13.53 -25.76 -23.99
N HIS A 6 14.75 -25.72 -23.46
CA HIS A 6 14.97 -25.22 -22.10
C HIS A 6 14.89 -23.69 -22.02
N ILE A 7 15.35 -22.99 -23.06
CA ILE A 7 15.24 -21.53 -23.18
C ILE A 7 13.79 -21.08 -23.45
N ALA A 8 12.99 -21.89 -24.16
CA ALA A 8 11.58 -21.61 -24.40
C ALA A 8 10.67 -21.88 -23.18
N SER A 9 11.07 -22.80 -22.29
CA SER A 9 10.36 -23.04 -21.01
C SER A 9 10.62 -21.91 -20.02
N LYS A 10 11.86 -21.42 -19.93
CA LYS A 10 12.23 -20.32 -19.02
C LYS A 10 11.63 -18.96 -19.41
N ARG A 11 11.08 -18.82 -20.62
CA ARG A 11 10.34 -17.64 -21.09
C ARG A 11 8.83 -17.72 -20.85
N ARG A 12 8.27 -18.85 -20.42
CA ARG A 12 6.84 -18.94 -20.08
C ARG A 12 6.56 -18.67 -18.61
N ASP A 13 7.50 -18.99 -17.73
CA ASP A 13 7.33 -18.81 -16.28
C ASP A 13 7.61 -17.37 -15.80
N GLY A 14 7.84 -16.42 -16.72
CA GLY A 14 8.14 -15.01 -16.41
C GLY A 14 7.20 -13.99 -17.05
N VAL A 15 6.09 -14.42 -17.66
CA VAL A 15 5.23 -13.53 -18.48
C VAL A 15 3.93 -13.12 -17.79
N GLU A 16 3.62 -13.62 -16.60
CA GLU A 16 2.35 -13.29 -15.93
C GLU A 16 2.40 -12.06 -14.99
N ASP A 17 3.56 -11.41 -14.78
CA ASP A 17 3.68 -10.23 -13.89
C ASP A 17 4.24 -8.95 -14.57
N GLU A 18 4.75 -9.03 -15.80
CA GLU A 18 5.30 -7.84 -16.49
C GLU A 18 4.21 -6.88 -17.01
N GLY A 19 3.03 -7.38 -17.39
CA GLY A 19 1.96 -6.57 -17.99
C GLY A 19 1.38 -5.48 -17.07
N SER A 20 1.26 -5.74 -15.76
CA SER A 20 0.76 -4.75 -14.79
C SER A 20 1.81 -3.68 -14.42
N SER A 21 3.08 -4.07 -14.44
CA SER A 21 4.21 -3.19 -14.14
C SER A 21 4.44 -2.16 -15.24
N LEU A 22 4.28 -2.57 -16.51
CA LEU A 22 4.44 -1.71 -17.68
C LEU A 22 3.33 -0.65 -17.77
N GLU A 23 2.07 -1.02 -17.57
CA GLU A 23 0.95 -0.05 -17.69
C GLU A 23 0.89 0.97 -16.54
N SER A 24 1.28 0.61 -15.31
CA SER A 24 1.34 1.58 -14.20
C SER A 24 2.50 2.58 -14.35
N SER A 25 3.58 2.17 -15.04
CA SER A 25 4.68 3.04 -15.45
C SER A 25 4.22 4.05 -16.50
N ASP A 26 3.26 3.69 -17.37
CA ASP A 26 2.79 4.56 -18.45
C ASP A 26 2.02 5.78 -17.92
N VAL A 27 1.17 5.64 -16.90
CA VAL A 27 0.40 6.77 -16.35
C VAL A 27 1.31 7.80 -15.67
N ASP A 28 2.30 7.36 -14.89
CA ASP A 28 3.27 8.27 -14.26
C ASP A 28 4.24 8.87 -15.28
N ALA A 29 4.69 8.10 -16.28
CA ALA A 29 5.49 8.62 -17.38
C ALA A 29 4.73 9.69 -18.17
N ALA A 30 3.48 9.44 -18.53
CA ALA A 30 2.61 10.40 -19.19
C ALA A 30 2.42 11.67 -18.35
N ALA A 31 2.22 11.55 -17.04
CA ALA A 31 2.12 12.70 -16.15
C ALA A 31 3.45 13.48 -16.04
N ARG A 32 4.60 12.81 -16.03
CA ARG A 32 5.92 13.46 -16.07
C ARG A 32 6.14 14.22 -17.37
N ASP A 33 5.83 13.60 -18.50
CA ASP A 33 5.96 14.24 -19.82
C ASP A 33 4.98 15.40 -19.97
N ALA A 34 3.75 15.24 -19.47
CA ALA A 34 2.77 16.31 -19.39
C ALA A 34 3.28 17.51 -18.58
N VAL A 35 3.85 17.28 -17.38
CA VAL A 35 4.42 18.37 -16.56
C VAL A 35 5.58 19.04 -17.27
N ARG A 36 6.49 18.29 -17.92
CA ARG A 36 7.57 18.88 -18.73
C ARG A 36 7.02 19.74 -19.87
N CYS A 37 5.95 19.30 -20.53
CA CYS A 37 5.28 20.11 -21.55
C CYS A 37 4.71 21.41 -20.96
N LEU A 38 4.10 21.36 -19.77
CA LEU A 38 3.61 22.55 -19.06
C LEU A 38 4.76 23.50 -18.65
N GLU A 39 5.89 22.97 -18.18
CA GLU A 39 7.09 23.74 -17.86
C GLU A 39 7.65 24.46 -19.10
N HIS A 40 7.80 23.75 -20.22
CA HIS A 40 8.24 24.37 -21.48
C HIS A 40 7.25 25.43 -21.97
N ALA A 41 5.95 25.15 -21.92
CA ALA A 41 4.92 26.11 -22.27
C ALA A 41 5.00 27.36 -21.38
N MET A 42 5.37 27.20 -20.11
CA MET A 42 5.60 28.32 -19.19
C MET A 42 6.81 29.17 -19.55
N VAL A 43 7.91 28.55 -19.99
CA VAL A 43 9.08 29.29 -20.49
C VAL A 43 8.70 30.14 -21.70
N VAL A 44 7.91 29.59 -22.64
CA VAL A 44 7.42 30.34 -23.82
C VAL A 44 6.55 31.52 -23.41
N VAL A 45 5.55 31.30 -22.54
CA VAL A 45 4.66 32.38 -22.05
C VAL A 45 5.45 33.46 -21.29
N ALA A 46 6.49 33.08 -20.53
CA ALA A 46 7.36 34.01 -19.82
C ALA A 46 8.30 34.80 -20.76
N GLY A 47 8.79 34.17 -21.83
CA GLY A 47 9.58 34.80 -22.87
C GLY A 47 8.76 35.87 -23.61
N GLU A 48 7.59 35.49 -24.11
CA GLU A 48 6.65 36.42 -24.78
C GLU A 48 6.25 37.59 -23.87
N LYS A 49 6.04 37.32 -22.58
CA LYS A 49 5.79 38.37 -21.57
C LYS A 49 6.94 39.35 -21.47
N THR A 50 8.19 38.88 -21.52
CA THR A 50 9.38 39.73 -21.43
C THR A 50 9.47 40.62 -22.67
N VAL A 51 9.25 40.05 -23.86
CA VAL A 51 9.18 40.81 -25.12
C VAL A 51 8.09 41.88 -25.02
N TYR A 52 6.88 41.51 -24.60
CA TYR A 52 5.78 42.46 -24.43
C TYR A 52 6.15 43.58 -23.45
N ARG A 53 6.75 43.27 -22.29
CA ARG A 53 7.16 44.30 -21.31
C ARG A 53 8.21 45.24 -21.87
N CYS A 54 9.22 44.73 -22.56
CA CYS A 54 10.27 45.56 -23.17
C CYS A 54 9.70 46.51 -24.24
N VAL A 55 8.65 46.09 -24.95
CA VAL A 55 8.10 46.85 -26.09
C VAL A 55 6.93 47.75 -25.69
N VAL A 56 6.15 47.39 -24.66
CA VAL A 56 4.88 48.07 -24.31
C VAL A 56 4.93 48.75 -22.93
N SER A 57 5.78 48.33 -21.99
CA SER A 57 5.86 48.90 -20.63
C SER A 57 7.01 49.93 -20.51
N PRO A 58 6.73 51.24 -20.39
CA PRO A 58 7.75 52.29 -20.37
C PRO A 58 8.32 52.49 -18.94
N THR A 59 8.97 51.47 -18.35
CA THR A 59 9.42 51.58 -16.95
C THR A 59 10.86 51.14 -16.68
N SER A 60 11.81 51.29 -17.60
CA SER A 60 13.20 50.94 -17.29
C SER A 60 14.31 51.84 -17.80
N SER A 61 14.02 52.94 -18.49
CA SER A 61 15.07 53.89 -18.87
C SER A 61 14.57 55.32 -18.78
N HIS A 62 15.04 56.05 -17.77
CA HIS A 62 14.88 57.50 -17.59
C HIS A 62 15.58 58.34 -18.68
N ALA A 63 15.79 57.79 -19.87
CA ALA A 63 16.46 58.46 -20.97
C ALA A 63 16.01 57.82 -22.29
N HIS A 64 14.79 58.13 -22.74
CA HIS A 64 14.52 58.46 -24.14
C HIS A 64 13.04 58.84 -24.28
N ASP A 65 12.85 59.92 -25.03
CA ASP A 65 11.61 60.58 -25.41
C ASP A 65 10.43 59.61 -25.67
N ASP A 66 9.37 59.75 -24.86
CA ASP A 66 8.09 59.03 -24.86
C ASP A 66 7.26 59.30 -26.14
N SER A 67 7.86 59.11 -27.31
CA SER A 67 7.17 59.17 -28.59
C SER A 67 6.41 57.86 -28.85
N LYS A 68 5.23 57.77 -28.21
CA LYS A 68 4.05 56.95 -28.57
C LYS A 68 4.33 55.73 -29.46
N VAL A 69 4.57 54.57 -28.84
CA VAL A 69 4.37 53.28 -29.53
C VAL A 69 2.98 53.31 -30.18
N PRO A 70 2.87 53.15 -31.51
CA PRO A 70 1.60 53.25 -32.23
C PRO A 70 0.56 52.32 -31.62
N HIS A 71 -0.69 52.79 -31.52
CA HIS A 71 -1.78 52.00 -30.94
C HIS A 71 -1.94 50.65 -31.65
N GLU A 72 -1.77 50.63 -32.97
CA GLU A 72 -1.77 49.42 -33.81
C GLU A 72 -0.69 48.42 -33.39
N TYR A 73 0.51 48.90 -33.03
CA TYR A 73 1.62 48.06 -32.60
C TYR A 73 1.36 47.46 -31.21
N LYS A 74 0.78 48.24 -30.29
CA LYS A 74 0.32 47.74 -28.99
C LYS A 74 -0.77 46.69 -29.15
N GLN A 75 -1.76 46.94 -30.02
CA GLN A 75 -2.82 45.98 -30.32
C GLN A 75 -2.27 44.69 -30.94
N ALA A 76 -1.34 44.78 -31.88
CA ALA A 76 -0.71 43.61 -32.50
C ALA A 76 0.07 42.75 -31.48
N LEU A 77 0.79 43.38 -30.54
CA LEU A 77 1.51 42.68 -29.48
C LEU A 77 0.57 42.01 -28.46
N VAL A 78 -0.53 42.68 -28.10
CA VAL A 78 -1.59 42.09 -27.25
C VAL A 78 -2.21 40.88 -27.95
N GLN A 79 -2.50 40.97 -29.25
CA GLN A 79 -3.06 39.87 -30.04
C GLN A 79 -2.09 38.69 -30.16
N ALA A 80 -0.81 38.95 -30.47
CA ALA A 80 0.21 37.91 -30.55
C ALA A 80 0.38 37.19 -29.20
N TYR A 81 0.50 37.94 -28.12
CA TYR A 81 0.62 37.37 -26.77
C TYR A 81 -0.62 36.57 -26.37
N SER A 82 -1.82 37.09 -26.68
CA SER A 82 -3.08 36.38 -26.42
C SER A 82 -3.19 35.08 -27.22
N SER A 83 -2.72 35.05 -28.47
CA SER A 83 -2.72 33.86 -29.33
C SER A 83 -1.80 32.77 -28.79
N VAL A 84 -0.59 33.13 -28.34
CA VAL A 84 0.34 32.17 -27.72
C VAL A 84 -0.25 31.59 -26.44
N VAL A 85 -0.84 32.44 -25.59
CA VAL A 85 -1.46 32.00 -24.33
C VAL A 85 -2.68 31.11 -24.58
N ALA A 86 -3.53 31.46 -25.54
CA ALA A 86 -4.67 30.62 -25.92
C ALA A 86 -4.20 29.23 -26.39
N SER A 87 -3.17 29.18 -27.24
CA SER A 87 -2.58 27.93 -27.72
C SER A 87 -2.03 27.07 -26.58
N VAL A 88 -1.31 27.68 -25.62
CA VAL A 88 -0.78 27.00 -24.43
C VAL A 88 -1.91 26.43 -23.57
N VAL A 89 -2.99 27.19 -23.39
CA VAL A 89 -4.14 26.73 -22.60
C VAL A 89 -4.86 25.58 -23.28
N ASP A 90 -5.12 25.67 -24.59
CA ASP A 90 -5.78 24.58 -25.33
C ASP A 90 -4.97 23.29 -25.22
N ARG A 91 -3.65 23.37 -25.43
CA ARG A 91 -2.76 22.21 -25.25
C ARG A 91 -2.76 21.70 -23.81
N THR A 92 -2.82 22.59 -22.82
CA THR A 92 -2.90 22.22 -21.40
C THR A 92 -4.17 21.43 -21.10
N MET A 93 -5.32 21.84 -21.66
CA MET A 93 -6.58 21.12 -21.50
C MET A 93 -6.53 19.73 -22.14
N ASP A 94 -5.99 19.61 -23.37
CA ASP A 94 -5.81 18.32 -24.04
C ASP A 94 -4.91 17.37 -23.22
N ILE A 95 -3.84 17.90 -22.63
CA ILE A 95 -2.93 17.14 -21.76
C ILE A 95 -3.65 16.69 -20.49
N ILE A 96 -4.40 17.57 -19.83
CA ILE A 96 -5.18 17.23 -18.63
C ILE A 96 -6.21 16.15 -18.95
N GLU A 97 -6.94 16.28 -20.06
CA GLU A 97 -7.91 15.28 -20.48
C GLU A 97 -7.24 13.93 -20.74
N THR A 98 -6.11 13.92 -21.45
CA THR A 98 -5.34 12.70 -21.71
C THR A 98 -4.89 12.03 -20.42
N VAL A 99 -4.24 12.77 -19.51
CA VAL A 99 -3.70 12.19 -18.28
C VAL A 99 -4.80 11.67 -17.35
N PHE A 100 -5.94 12.37 -17.25
CA PHE A 100 -6.98 12.00 -16.29
C PHE A 100 -8.03 11.02 -16.84
N MET A 101 -8.46 11.20 -18.09
CA MET A 101 -9.53 10.38 -18.68
C MET A 101 -8.99 9.12 -19.34
N LYS A 102 -7.91 9.25 -20.12
CA LYS A 102 -7.34 8.13 -20.87
C LYS A 102 -6.41 7.28 -19.99
N GLU A 103 -5.46 7.92 -19.32
CA GLU A 103 -4.43 7.21 -18.54
C GLU A 103 -4.87 6.99 -17.07
N GLY A 104 -5.48 8.00 -16.44
CA GLY A 104 -5.95 7.95 -15.05
C GLY A 104 -7.28 7.21 -14.84
N GLY A 105 -7.92 6.74 -15.92
CA GLY A 105 -9.10 5.88 -15.87
C GLY A 105 -10.33 6.48 -15.18
N ILE A 106 -10.45 7.80 -15.06
CA ILE A 106 -11.61 8.45 -14.42
C ILE A 106 -12.92 8.13 -15.16
N GLY A 107 -12.87 7.98 -16.50
CA GLY A 107 -14.04 7.63 -17.31
C GLY A 107 -14.55 6.20 -17.12
N ALA A 108 -13.68 5.26 -16.73
CA ALA A 108 -14.03 3.85 -16.56
C ALA A 108 -14.88 3.57 -15.30
N THR A 109 -14.87 4.47 -14.32
CA THR A 109 -15.55 4.27 -13.02
C THR A 109 -16.84 5.08 -12.86
N SER A 110 -17.17 5.97 -13.80
CA SER A 110 -18.29 6.91 -13.66
C SER A 110 -19.64 6.42 -14.21
N GLY A 111 -19.71 5.20 -14.75
CA GLY A 111 -20.90 4.67 -15.45
C GLY A 111 -21.71 3.59 -14.74
N ARG A 112 -21.37 3.19 -13.50
CA ARG A 112 -21.89 1.95 -12.90
C ARG A 112 -22.94 2.09 -11.79
N ASP A 113 -23.44 3.30 -11.52
CA ASP A 113 -24.58 3.48 -10.60
C ASP A 113 -25.94 3.16 -11.25
N LYS A 114 -25.95 2.66 -12.49
CA LYS A 114 -27.12 2.02 -13.11
C LYS A 114 -26.76 0.60 -13.53
N GLU A 115 -27.37 -0.37 -12.88
CA GLU A 115 -27.43 -1.76 -13.33
C GLU A 115 -27.88 -1.78 -14.80
N SER A 116 -26.96 -2.14 -15.69
CA SER A 116 -27.29 -2.53 -17.06
C SER A 116 -27.60 -4.02 -17.02
N GLU A 117 -28.88 -4.36 -17.15
CA GLU A 117 -29.39 -5.74 -17.21
C GLU A 117 -29.00 -6.49 -18.48
N ASP A 118 -28.24 -5.87 -19.41
CA ASP A 118 -27.92 -6.48 -20.70
C ASP A 118 -26.45 -6.88 -20.78
N GLY A 119 -26.19 -8.18 -20.66
CA GLY A 119 -24.87 -8.80 -20.52
C GLY A 119 -24.05 -8.89 -21.82
N SER A 120 -23.97 -7.81 -22.60
CA SER A 120 -23.28 -7.81 -23.91
C SER A 120 -21.97 -7.04 -23.96
N ASP A 121 -21.62 -6.22 -22.95
CA ASP A 121 -20.33 -5.54 -22.89
C ASP A 121 -19.35 -6.25 -21.92
N PRO A 122 -18.09 -6.51 -22.33
CA PRO A 122 -17.07 -7.01 -21.41
C PRO A 122 -16.86 -5.96 -20.30
N PRO A 123 -16.79 -6.37 -19.02
CA PRO A 123 -16.66 -5.43 -17.93
C PRO A 123 -15.39 -4.59 -18.10
N SER A 124 -15.54 -3.26 -18.22
CA SER A 124 -14.41 -2.33 -18.16
C SER A 124 -13.58 -2.65 -16.91
N PRO A 125 -12.24 -2.73 -17.03
CA PRO A 125 -11.40 -3.26 -15.97
C PRO A 125 -11.56 -2.40 -14.72
N ILE A 126 -11.95 -3.04 -13.61
CA ILE A 126 -11.89 -2.42 -12.28
C ILE A 126 -10.44 -1.99 -12.08
N LEU A 127 -10.26 -0.71 -11.78
CA LEU A 127 -8.94 -0.14 -11.62
C LEU A 127 -8.29 -0.75 -10.37
N ASP A 128 -7.27 -1.58 -10.55
CA ASP A 128 -6.56 -2.22 -9.45
C ASP A 128 -5.83 -1.19 -8.57
N VAL A 129 -5.41 -1.60 -7.37
CA VAL A 129 -4.80 -0.70 -6.39
C VAL A 129 -3.51 -0.06 -6.92
N ARG A 130 -2.71 -0.80 -7.70
CA ARG A 130 -1.45 -0.31 -8.26
C ARG A 130 -1.69 0.81 -9.26
N ARG A 131 -2.60 0.60 -10.22
CA ARG A 131 -3.00 1.60 -11.22
C ARG A 131 -3.66 2.80 -10.55
N ALA A 132 -4.47 2.56 -9.51
CA ALA A 132 -5.15 3.64 -8.80
C ALA A 132 -4.15 4.52 -8.04
N GLY A 133 -3.13 3.90 -7.46
CA GLY A 133 -2.01 4.59 -6.83
C GLY A 133 -1.23 5.45 -7.82
N GLY A 134 -0.90 4.88 -8.98
CA GLY A 134 -0.25 5.62 -10.07
C GLY A 134 -1.08 6.80 -10.56
N ALA A 135 -2.39 6.61 -10.79
CA ALA A 135 -3.31 7.66 -11.21
C ALA A 135 -3.49 8.77 -10.14
N ALA A 136 -3.50 8.40 -8.85
CA ALA A 136 -3.55 9.37 -7.75
C ALA A 136 -2.27 10.24 -7.71
N GLY A 137 -1.10 9.60 -7.81
CA GLY A 137 0.19 10.28 -7.91
C GLY A 137 0.30 11.19 -9.13
N ALA A 138 -0.01 10.66 -10.31
CA ALA A 138 -0.07 11.41 -11.56
C ALA A 138 -1.02 12.60 -11.48
N GLY A 139 -2.20 12.43 -10.88
CA GLY A 139 -3.18 13.49 -10.72
C GLY A 139 -2.69 14.64 -9.83
N LEU A 140 -1.99 14.32 -8.74
CA LEU A 140 -1.38 15.33 -7.87
C LEU A 140 -0.17 16.01 -8.55
N ARG A 141 0.66 15.25 -9.26
CA ARG A 141 1.77 15.78 -10.07
C ARG A 141 1.27 16.78 -11.11
N MET A 142 0.21 16.43 -11.84
CA MET A 142 -0.43 17.32 -12.81
C MET A 142 -0.98 18.58 -12.17
N LEU A 143 -1.63 18.45 -10.99
CA LEU A 143 -2.12 19.61 -10.26
C LEU A 143 -0.98 20.53 -9.81
N ASP A 144 0.14 19.97 -9.40
CA ASP A 144 1.31 20.76 -9.03
C ASP A 144 1.88 21.52 -10.24
N GLY A 145 1.97 20.86 -11.40
CA GLY A 145 2.30 21.49 -12.67
C GLY A 145 1.35 22.63 -13.06
N VAL A 146 0.04 22.40 -12.99
CA VAL A 146 -0.99 23.40 -13.31
C VAL A 146 -0.94 24.59 -12.35
N ARG A 147 -0.59 24.39 -11.07
CA ARG A 147 -0.45 25.48 -10.09
C ARG A 147 0.65 26.47 -10.48
N MET A 148 1.67 26.05 -11.23
CA MET A 148 2.70 26.94 -11.77
C MET A 148 2.17 27.92 -12.82
N LEU A 149 1.05 27.60 -13.49
CA LEU A 149 0.43 28.47 -14.50
C LEU A 149 -0.17 29.75 -13.90
N GLY A 150 -0.68 29.68 -12.66
CA GLY A 150 -1.43 30.75 -12.01
C GLY A 150 -0.70 32.11 -12.00
N PRO A 151 0.51 32.21 -11.43
CA PRO A 151 1.25 33.48 -11.37
C PRO A 151 1.57 34.09 -12.76
N SER A 152 1.73 33.25 -13.78
CA SER A 152 2.04 33.68 -15.15
C SER A 152 0.79 34.19 -15.88
N LEU A 153 -0.35 33.50 -15.72
CA LEU A 153 -1.62 33.82 -16.37
C LEU A 153 -2.42 34.92 -15.66
N ILE A 154 -2.26 35.10 -14.35
CA ILE A 154 -2.91 36.22 -13.62
C ILE A 154 -2.29 37.56 -14.03
N LYS A 155 -0.95 37.61 -14.19
CA LYS A 155 -0.25 38.85 -14.59
C LYS A 155 -0.54 39.29 -16.04
N LEU A 156 -1.02 38.38 -16.88
CA LEU A 156 -1.58 38.68 -18.21
C LEU A 156 -2.82 39.58 -18.13
N CYS A 157 -3.60 39.43 -17.06
CA CYS A 157 -4.89 40.08 -16.88
C CYS A 157 -4.75 41.53 -16.39
N ASP A 158 -3.70 41.82 -15.62
CA ASP A 158 -3.38 43.18 -15.16
C ASP A 158 -2.91 44.11 -16.29
N MET A 159 -2.57 43.54 -17.46
CA MET A 159 -1.98 44.26 -18.59
C MET A 159 -3.01 44.70 -19.64
N SER A 160 -4.26 44.23 -19.55
CA SER A 160 -5.37 44.60 -20.44
C SER A 160 -6.29 45.69 -19.90
N GLN A 161 -6.11 46.13 -18.65
CA GLN A 161 -6.95 47.17 -18.06
C GLN A 161 -6.36 48.57 -18.34
N ASP A 162 -6.97 49.29 -19.28
CA ASP A 162 -6.91 50.74 -19.27
C ASP A 162 -7.58 51.23 -17.98
N LYS A 163 -6.97 52.22 -17.32
CA LYS A 163 -7.42 52.79 -16.04
C LYS A 163 -8.82 53.42 -16.19
N GLY A 164 -9.88 52.63 -16.06
CA GLY A 164 -11.25 53.15 -16.19
C GLY A 164 -12.40 52.15 -16.01
N ALA A 165 -12.16 50.84 -15.90
CA ALA A 165 -13.22 49.87 -15.65
C ALA A 165 -13.28 49.51 -14.16
N THR A 166 -14.36 49.92 -13.50
CA THR A 166 -14.71 49.58 -12.12
C THR A 166 -14.85 48.07 -11.91
N ASP A 167 -14.43 47.65 -10.71
CA ASP A 167 -14.47 46.32 -10.11
C ASP A 167 -15.63 45.41 -10.55
N ASN A 168 -15.30 44.24 -11.13
CA ASN A 168 -15.86 42.90 -10.83
C ASN A 168 -15.78 41.86 -11.97
N ASN A 169 -15.34 42.21 -13.19
CA ASN A 169 -15.22 41.22 -14.27
C ASN A 169 -13.77 40.78 -14.46
N LEU A 170 -13.43 39.61 -13.91
CA LEU A 170 -12.18 38.91 -14.18
C LEU A 170 -12.01 38.71 -15.70
N SER A 171 -10.81 38.93 -16.22
CA SER A 171 -10.47 38.71 -17.64
C SER A 171 -10.77 37.26 -18.07
N VAL A 172 -11.08 37.06 -19.36
CA VAL A 172 -11.30 35.73 -19.97
C VAL A 172 -10.13 34.79 -19.66
N ALA A 173 -8.89 35.29 -19.67
CA ALA A 173 -7.71 34.49 -19.35
C ALA A 173 -7.66 34.07 -17.86
N ALA A 174 -8.05 34.95 -16.94
CA ALA A 174 -8.17 34.61 -15.52
C ALA A 174 -9.27 33.58 -15.27
N ASN A 175 -10.42 33.74 -15.93
CA ASN A 175 -11.53 32.78 -15.87
C ASN A 175 -11.11 31.41 -16.38
N LEU A 176 -10.36 31.37 -17.47
CA LEU A 176 -9.86 30.13 -18.06
C LEU A 176 -8.81 29.45 -17.18
N CYS A 177 -7.84 30.21 -16.64
CA CYS A 177 -6.85 29.68 -15.69
C CYS A 177 -7.51 29.09 -14.43
N MET A 178 -8.51 29.78 -13.87
CA MET A 178 -9.28 29.25 -12.74
C MET A 178 -10.06 27.99 -13.13
N SER A 179 -10.59 27.93 -14.36
CA SER A 179 -11.27 26.75 -14.88
C SER A 179 -10.34 25.54 -14.98
N ILE A 180 -9.15 25.70 -15.58
CA ILE A 180 -8.11 24.66 -15.67
C ILE A 180 -7.77 24.14 -14.27
N HIS A 181 -7.48 25.05 -13.34
CA HIS A 181 -7.14 24.69 -11.96
C HIS A 181 -8.29 23.95 -11.27
N ARG A 182 -9.54 24.43 -11.40
CA ARG A 182 -10.73 23.78 -10.81
C ARG A 182 -10.96 22.38 -11.38
N THR A 183 -10.84 22.21 -12.70
CA THR A 183 -10.96 20.90 -13.36
C THR A 183 -9.88 19.95 -12.89
N THR A 184 -8.64 20.41 -12.81
CA THR A 184 -7.50 19.60 -12.35
C THR A 184 -7.67 19.19 -10.88
N VAL A 185 -8.11 20.10 -10.01
CA VAL A 185 -8.46 19.79 -8.61
C VAL A 185 -9.59 18.75 -8.53
N LYS A 186 -10.65 18.91 -9.33
CA LYS A 186 -11.78 17.98 -9.36
C LYS A 186 -11.33 16.57 -9.77
N ASN A 187 -10.46 16.47 -10.79
CA ASN A 187 -9.97 15.21 -11.30
C ASN A 187 -8.95 14.57 -10.35
N ALA A 188 -8.03 15.34 -9.76
CA ALA A 188 -7.10 14.85 -8.74
C ALA A 188 -7.83 14.32 -7.49
N ALA A 189 -8.89 15.00 -7.04
CA ALA A 189 -9.74 14.48 -5.98
C ALA A 189 -10.37 13.13 -6.36
N LYS A 190 -10.81 12.99 -7.62
CA LYS A 190 -11.44 11.76 -8.11
C LYS A 190 -10.45 10.60 -8.18
N THR A 191 -9.19 10.83 -8.57
CA THR A 191 -8.17 9.77 -8.55
C THR A 191 -7.85 9.32 -7.13
N LEU A 192 -7.78 10.24 -6.15
CA LEU A 192 -7.63 9.90 -4.73
C LEU A 192 -8.81 9.09 -4.17
N GLU A 193 -10.05 9.44 -4.56
CA GLU A 193 -11.25 8.66 -4.23
C GLU A 193 -11.22 7.27 -4.88
N ASN A 194 -10.78 7.17 -6.14
CA ASN A 194 -10.68 5.89 -6.84
C ASN A 194 -9.64 4.96 -6.20
N LEU A 195 -8.51 5.49 -5.74
CA LEU A 195 -7.52 4.71 -4.98
C LEU A 195 -8.12 4.09 -3.72
N GLU A 196 -8.85 4.88 -2.94
CA GLU A 196 -9.51 4.31 -1.76
C GLU A 196 -10.53 3.23 -2.13
N LYS A 197 -11.36 3.46 -3.16
CA LYS A 197 -12.32 2.46 -3.62
C LYS A 197 -11.63 1.18 -4.10
N ALA A 198 -10.51 1.30 -4.80
CA ALA A 198 -9.71 0.16 -5.25
C ALA A 198 -9.18 -0.65 -4.07
N ILE A 199 -8.67 0.01 -3.02
CA ILE A 199 -8.19 -0.69 -1.80
C ILE A 199 -9.35 -1.39 -1.08
N LYS A 200 -10.48 -0.69 -0.93
CA LYS A 200 -11.66 -1.24 -0.26
C LYS A 200 -12.20 -2.47 -0.99
N ASN A 201 -12.24 -2.42 -2.32
CA ASN A 201 -12.84 -3.43 -3.18
C ASN A 201 -11.83 -4.43 -3.74
N ASP A 202 -10.57 -4.41 -3.28
CA ASP A 202 -9.58 -5.41 -3.68
C ASP A 202 -10.11 -6.82 -3.37
N PRO A 203 -10.12 -7.75 -4.34
CA PRO A 203 -10.77 -9.05 -4.20
C PRO A 203 -10.37 -9.79 -2.93
N LEU A 204 -11.36 -10.35 -2.23
CA LEU A 204 -11.12 -11.14 -1.02
C LEU A 204 -10.65 -12.57 -1.33
N GLU A 205 -10.86 -13.02 -2.56
CA GLU A 205 -10.54 -14.36 -3.06
C GLU A 205 -9.56 -14.30 -4.25
N GLY A 206 -8.97 -15.44 -4.60
CA GLY A 206 -7.98 -15.57 -5.66
C GLY A 206 -6.55 -15.66 -5.12
N SER A 207 -5.72 -16.52 -5.73
CA SER A 207 -4.37 -16.83 -5.24
C SER A 207 -3.40 -15.63 -5.25
N SER A 208 -3.65 -14.64 -6.12
CA SER A 208 -2.89 -13.39 -6.17
C SER A 208 -3.26 -12.41 -5.05
N HIS A 209 -4.53 -12.39 -4.63
CA HIS A 209 -5.04 -11.47 -3.62
C HIS A 209 -4.99 -12.08 -2.20
N ARG A 210 -5.13 -13.40 -2.12
CA ARG A 210 -5.15 -14.22 -0.91
C ARG A 210 -4.19 -15.41 -1.10
N PRO A 211 -2.89 -15.24 -0.76
CA PRO A 211 -1.87 -16.26 -1.01
C PRO A 211 -2.11 -17.57 -0.24
N PRO A 212 -2.12 -18.75 -0.89
CA PRO A 212 -2.49 -20.01 -0.22
C PRO A 212 -1.57 -20.43 0.94
N ASP A 213 -0.38 -19.83 1.03
CA ASP A 213 0.65 -20.05 2.04
C ASP A 213 0.64 -19.00 3.17
N ALA A 214 -0.34 -18.09 3.17
CA ALA A 214 -0.48 -16.98 4.11
C ALA A 214 0.63 -15.91 4.01
N SER A 215 1.37 -15.85 2.90
CA SER A 215 2.35 -14.78 2.66
C SER A 215 1.70 -13.39 2.51
N VAL A 216 2.55 -12.36 2.41
CA VAL A 216 2.11 -10.95 2.27
C VAL A 216 1.29 -10.78 0.99
N ALA A 217 0.11 -10.16 1.10
CA ALA A 217 -0.73 -9.88 -0.07
C ALA A 217 -0.15 -8.74 -0.91
N ALA A 218 -0.30 -8.82 -2.23
CA ALA A 218 0.16 -7.78 -3.17
C ALA A 218 -0.39 -6.39 -2.83
N VAL A 219 -1.66 -6.31 -2.38
CA VAL A 219 -2.31 -5.05 -1.99
C VAL A 219 -1.54 -4.30 -0.90
N SER A 220 -0.87 -4.99 0.03
CA SER A 220 -0.07 -4.34 1.07
C SER A 220 1.11 -3.58 0.45
N ALA A 221 1.80 -4.19 -0.51
CA ALA A 221 2.90 -3.54 -1.22
C ALA A 221 2.42 -2.42 -2.15
N ASP A 222 1.28 -2.61 -2.82
CA ASP A 222 0.71 -1.60 -3.71
C ASP A 222 0.22 -0.36 -2.95
N VAL A 223 -0.35 -0.52 -1.75
CA VAL A 223 -0.72 0.61 -0.87
C VAL A 223 0.51 1.34 -0.35
N VAL A 224 1.55 0.62 0.09
CA VAL A 224 2.83 1.25 0.49
C VAL A 224 3.38 2.08 -0.66
N ARG A 225 3.42 1.53 -1.88
CA ARG A 225 3.88 2.26 -3.07
C ARG A 225 3.02 3.50 -3.34
N ALA A 226 1.69 3.37 -3.32
CA ALA A 226 0.79 4.49 -3.54
C ALA A 226 1.03 5.64 -2.55
N ILE A 227 1.23 5.31 -1.27
CA ILE A 227 1.59 6.27 -0.22
C ILE A 227 2.88 7.01 -0.58
N ARG A 228 3.94 6.28 -0.97
CA ARG A 228 5.24 6.87 -1.35
C ARG A 228 5.17 7.78 -2.56
N ILE A 229 4.32 7.46 -3.54
CA ILE A 229 4.15 8.29 -4.74
C ILE A 229 3.36 9.58 -4.42
N ILE A 230 2.41 9.52 -3.48
CA ILE A 230 1.50 10.64 -3.18
C ILE A 230 2.14 11.69 -2.27
N ILE A 231 2.88 11.25 -1.26
CA ILE A 231 3.41 12.12 -0.20
C ILE A 231 4.31 13.26 -0.67
N PRO A 232 5.18 13.09 -1.68
CA PRO A 232 5.97 14.19 -2.21
C PRO A 232 5.12 15.39 -2.67
N PHE A 233 3.84 15.16 -3.03
CA PHE A 233 2.93 16.18 -3.53
C PHE A 233 2.03 16.81 -2.45
N ASP A 234 2.54 17.03 -1.23
CA ASP A 234 1.80 17.59 -0.09
C ASP A 234 1.11 18.93 -0.41
N SER A 235 1.82 19.83 -1.11
CA SER A 235 1.28 21.14 -1.54
C SER A 235 0.11 21.01 -2.52
N ALA A 236 0.20 20.07 -3.46
CA ALA A 236 -0.86 19.77 -4.40
C ALA A 236 -2.05 19.12 -3.69
N TYR A 237 -1.81 18.18 -2.78
CA TYR A 237 -2.84 17.57 -1.93
C TYR A 237 -3.59 18.64 -1.11
N LYS A 238 -2.88 19.54 -0.43
CA LYS A 238 -3.47 20.68 0.29
C LYS A 238 -4.28 21.59 -0.63
N SER A 239 -3.86 21.75 -1.88
CA SER A 239 -4.61 22.50 -2.88
C SER A 239 -5.97 21.87 -3.22
N VAL A 240 -6.06 20.53 -3.18
CA VAL A 240 -7.30 19.79 -3.37
C VAL A 240 -8.23 19.99 -2.17
N THR A 241 -7.78 19.66 -0.97
CA THR A 241 -8.61 19.68 0.25
C THR A 241 -9.09 21.08 0.63
N LYS A 242 -8.30 22.13 0.35
CA LYS A 242 -8.71 23.52 0.57
C LYS A 242 -9.97 23.89 -0.21
N ARG A 243 -10.23 23.23 -1.36
CA ARG A 243 -11.31 23.56 -2.31
C ARG A 243 -12.41 22.51 -2.37
N ARG A 244 -12.16 21.31 -1.84
CA ARG A 244 -13.10 20.19 -1.89
C ARG A 244 -13.02 19.41 -0.59
N ALA A 245 -14.18 19.25 0.06
CA ALA A 245 -14.33 18.34 1.17
C ALA A 245 -14.17 16.89 0.67
N LEU A 246 -13.33 16.12 1.34
CA LEU A 246 -13.11 14.70 1.05
C LEU A 246 -13.64 13.87 2.23
N GLN A 247 -14.00 12.62 1.99
CA GLN A 247 -14.58 11.77 3.04
C GLN A 247 -13.67 11.57 4.27
N TRP A 248 -12.35 11.63 4.07
CA TRP A 248 -11.34 11.50 5.14
C TRP A 248 -10.91 12.84 5.72
N ASP A 249 -11.13 13.94 4.99
CA ASP A 249 -10.83 15.31 5.42
C ASP A 249 -12.02 16.20 5.03
N PRO A 250 -13.09 16.22 5.84
CA PRO A 250 -14.31 16.96 5.53
C PRO A 250 -14.14 18.48 5.68
N LYS A 251 -13.03 18.93 6.29
CA LYS A 251 -12.70 20.34 6.42
C LYS A 251 -12.30 20.93 5.07
N THR A 252 -12.51 22.23 4.92
CA THR A 252 -12.01 23.01 3.77
C THR A 252 -11.34 24.29 4.29
N GLY A 253 -10.61 25.00 3.43
CA GLY A 253 -9.86 26.19 3.85
C GLY A 253 -8.45 25.88 4.36
N GLU A 254 -7.90 26.76 5.20
CA GLU A 254 -6.49 26.70 5.65
C GLU A 254 -6.19 25.57 6.64
N GLU A 255 -7.23 25.07 7.34
CA GLU A 255 -7.11 23.98 8.30
C GLU A 255 -7.12 22.58 7.66
N ALA A 256 -7.42 22.49 6.36
CA ALA A 256 -7.48 21.25 5.61
C ALA A 256 -6.12 20.93 4.95
N GLY A 257 -5.92 19.67 4.53
CA GLY A 257 -4.75 19.29 3.73
C GLY A 257 -3.57 18.74 4.50
N ASN A 258 -3.82 18.13 5.66
CA ASN A 258 -2.81 17.27 6.26
C ASN A 258 -2.78 15.92 5.53
N THR A 259 -1.73 15.67 4.75
CA THR A 259 -1.55 14.43 3.99
C THR A 259 -1.53 13.19 4.90
N GLU A 260 -1.11 13.30 6.16
CA GLU A 260 -1.14 12.21 7.13
C GLU A 260 -2.58 11.71 7.40
N VAL A 261 -3.58 12.58 7.31
CA VAL A 261 -5.00 12.19 7.47
C VAL A 261 -5.41 11.22 6.35
N TYR A 262 -4.95 11.48 5.12
CA TYR A 262 -5.20 10.58 4.00
C TYR A 262 -4.41 9.28 4.12
N VAL A 263 -3.13 9.34 4.49
CA VAL A 263 -2.31 8.14 4.74
C VAL A 263 -2.96 7.24 5.79
N ARG A 264 -3.41 7.83 6.92
CA ARG A 264 -4.14 7.11 7.96
C ARG A 264 -5.40 6.45 7.43
N PHE A 265 -6.13 7.14 6.56
CA PHE A 265 -7.33 6.62 5.93
C PHE A 265 -7.03 5.44 5.00
N LEU A 266 -6.00 5.53 4.15
CA LEU A 266 -5.56 4.44 3.27
C LEU A 266 -5.14 3.20 4.07
N ILE A 267 -4.35 3.39 5.14
CA ILE A 267 -3.95 2.30 6.03
C ILE A 267 -5.18 1.64 6.67
N ASN A 268 -6.15 2.42 7.15
CA ASN A 268 -7.37 1.84 7.73
C ASN A 268 -8.19 1.03 6.72
N ARG A 269 -8.24 1.46 5.45
CA ARG A 269 -8.89 0.71 4.37
C ARG A 269 -8.17 -0.58 4.06
N LEU A 270 -6.84 -0.54 3.98
CA LEU A 270 -6.01 -1.73 3.81
C LEU A 270 -6.24 -2.72 4.95
N LEU A 271 -6.17 -2.27 6.21
CA LEU A 271 -6.37 -3.14 7.37
C LEU A 271 -7.74 -3.82 7.36
N HIS A 272 -8.81 -3.10 7.02
CA HIS A 272 -10.14 -3.68 6.90
C HIS A 272 -10.22 -4.71 5.76
N ASN A 273 -9.60 -4.44 4.60
CA ASN A 273 -9.54 -5.39 3.50
C ASN A 273 -8.74 -6.66 3.88
N LEU A 274 -7.59 -6.51 4.54
CA LEU A 274 -6.78 -7.62 5.05
C LEU A 274 -7.54 -8.46 6.07
N GLN A 275 -8.32 -7.83 6.97
CA GLN A 275 -9.20 -8.56 7.89
C GLN A 275 -10.29 -9.33 7.15
N GLY A 276 -10.86 -8.75 6.09
CA GLY A 276 -11.81 -9.46 5.20
C GLY A 276 -11.18 -10.70 4.55
N LYS A 277 -9.95 -10.58 4.02
CA LYS A 277 -9.20 -11.70 3.47
C LYS A 277 -8.85 -12.76 4.50
N ALA A 278 -8.46 -12.32 5.70
CA ALA A 278 -8.18 -13.20 6.82
C ALA A 278 -9.42 -14.00 7.24
N LEU A 279 -10.57 -13.35 7.31
CA LEU A 279 -11.86 -13.99 7.58
C LEU A 279 -12.24 -14.98 6.46
N ALA A 280 -11.93 -14.64 5.21
CA ALA A 280 -12.22 -15.52 4.10
C ALA A 280 -11.41 -16.83 4.17
N TYR A 281 -10.20 -16.85 4.76
CA TYR A 281 -9.52 -18.13 5.06
C TYR A 281 -10.29 -18.98 6.06
N THR A 282 -10.91 -18.39 7.08
CA THR A 282 -11.62 -19.17 8.12
C THR A 282 -12.90 -19.81 7.61
N GLN A 283 -13.42 -19.31 6.47
CA GLN A 283 -14.55 -19.90 5.76
C GLN A 283 -14.14 -21.11 4.91
N ASP A 284 -12.84 -21.27 4.60
CA ASP A 284 -12.35 -22.46 3.90
C ASP A 284 -12.48 -23.70 4.81
N VAL A 285 -12.89 -24.85 4.25
CA VAL A 285 -13.13 -26.12 4.98
C VAL A 285 -11.82 -26.79 5.48
N GLY A 286 -10.66 -26.16 5.26
CA GLY A 286 -9.35 -26.71 5.61
C GLY A 286 -9.07 -26.69 7.12
N VAL A 287 -8.40 -27.74 7.61
CA VAL A 287 -7.85 -27.77 8.99
C VAL A 287 -6.78 -26.71 9.24
N ASP A 288 -6.28 -26.07 8.18
CA ASP A 288 -5.28 -25.00 8.20
C ASP A 288 -5.89 -23.60 8.15
N SER A 289 -7.21 -23.47 8.07
CA SER A 289 -7.94 -22.21 7.87
C SER A 289 -7.62 -21.15 8.92
N GLN A 290 -7.70 -21.52 10.21
CA GLN A 290 -7.43 -20.61 11.32
C GLN A 290 -5.95 -20.21 11.38
N ALA A 291 -5.03 -21.17 11.21
CA ALA A 291 -3.60 -20.91 11.19
C ALA A 291 -3.20 -19.96 10.05
N LYS A 292 -3.76 -20.17 8.86
CA LYS A 292 -3.57 -19.27 7.70
C LYS A 292 -4.08 -17.87 7.99
N SER A 293 -5.30 -17.76 8.53
CA SER A 293 -5.92 -16.48 8.85
C SER A 293 -5.05 -15.62 9.77
N ASN A 294 -4.60 -16.21 10.90
CA ASN A 294 -3.77 -15.48 11.87
C ASN A 294 -2.39 -15.15 11.29
N LEU A 295 -1.71 -16.11 10.67
CA LEU A 295 -0.35 -15.88 10.14
C LEU A 295 -0.37 -14.88 8.98
N PHE A 296 -1.40 -14.89 8.13
CA PHE A 296 -1.58 -13.92 7.06
C PHE A 296 -1.62 -12.50 7.60
N LEU A 297 -2.41 -12.25 8.65
CA LEU A 297 -2.45 -10.93 9.28
C LEU A 297 -1.10 -10.57 9.89
N MET A 298 -0.45 -11.49 10.61
CA MET A 298 0.88 -11.24 11.19
C MET A 298 1.92 -10.86 10.13
N ASN A 299 1.98 -11.58 9.02
CA ASN A 299 2.89 -11.29 7.91
C ASN A 299 2.64 -9.90 7.32
N ASN A 300 1.39 -9.54 7.06
CA ASN A 300 1.05 -8.23 6.47
C ASN A 300 1.25 -7.07 7.46
N LEU A 301 0.91 -7.25 8.74
CA LEU A 301 1.12 -6.24 9.78
C LEU A 301 2.61 -5.97 10.01
N PHE A 302 3.43 -7.03 10.09
CA PHE A 302 4.87 -6.89 10.21
C PHE A 302 5.49 -6.21 8.98
N TYR A 303 5.03 -6.57 7.79
CA TYR A 303 5.43 -5.91 6.55
C TYR A 303 5.14 -4.39 6.60
N LEU A 304 3.95 -3.98 7.04
CA LEU A 304 3.62 -2.57 7.18
C LEU A 304 4.51 -1.84 8.19
N THR A 305 4.83 -2.49 9.32
CA THR A 305 5.77 -1.94 10.32
C THR A 305 7.16 -1.74 9.73
N GLU A 306 7.73 -2.72 9.01
CA GLU A 306 9.06 -2.56 8.41
C GLU A 306 9.05 -1.50 7.29
N GLN A 307 8.00 -1.46 6.46
CA GLN A 307 7.95 -0.56 5.31
C GLN A 307 7.64 0.89 5.68
N LEU A 308 6.74 1.13 6.64
CA LEU A 308 6.21 2.45 6.96
C LEU A 308 6.43 2.86 8.44
N GLY A 309 6.84 1.97 9.33
CA GLY A 309 7.07 2.29 10.74
C GLY A 309 8.33 3.13 10.98
N SER A 310 8.22 4.16 11.82
CA SER A 310 9.38 4.95 12.26
C SER A 310 10.22 4.20 13.30
N THR A 311 11.54 4.21 13.15
CA THR A 311 12.50 3.57 14.10
C THR A 311 12.75 4.42 15.35
N GLY A 312 11.87 5.38 15.67
CA GLY A 312 11.93 6.20 16.90
C GLY A 312 13.03 7.26 16.93
N LYS A 313 13.91 7.32 15.92
CA LYS A 313 14.77 8.49 15.69
C LYS A 313 13.99 9.44 14.78
N PRO A 314 13.52 10.60 15.29
CA PRO A 314 12.85 11.57 14.44
C PRO A 314 13.84 11.98 13.35
N HIS A 315 13.46 11.82 12.09
CA HIS A 315 14.19 12.46 11.03
C HIS A 315 13.90 13.95 11.21
N LYS A 316 14.88 14.71 11.73
CA LYS A 316 14.73 16.17 11.88
C LYS A 316 14.65 16.77 10.47
N ARG A 317 13.45 16.84 9.92
CA ARG A 317 13.14 17.54 8.68
C ARG A 317 13.50 19.00 8.86
N LYS A 318 14.30 19.56 7.96
CA LYS A 318 14.42 21.01 7.86
C LYS A 318 13.25 21.51 7.02
N GLU A 319 12.78 22.70 7.36
CA GLU A 319 11.78 23.41 6.57
C GLU A 319 12.37 23.67 5.18
N GLY A 320 11.83 23.02 4.14
CA GLY A 320 12.31 23.10 2.76
C GLY A 320 12.98 21.84 2.18
N ASP A 321 13.14 20.76 2.95
CA ASP A 321 13.58 19.47 2.39
C ASP A 321 12.45 18.85 1.54
N GLU A 322 12.72 18.54 0.27
CA GLU A 322 11.80 17.76 -0.57
C GLU A 322 11.58 16.38 0.07
N ILE A 323 10.32 15.97 0.21
CA ILE A 323 10.01 14.66 0.81
C ILE A 323 10.35 13.58 -0.23
N ASP A 324 11.45 12.87 -0.03
CA ASP A 324 11.68 11.62 -0.73
C ASP A 324 10.65 10.58 -0.28
N GLY A 325 9.74 10.25 -1.20
CA GLY A 325 8.67 9.28 -0.99
C GLY A 325 9.21 7.93 -0.53
N GLU A 326 10.36 7.47 -1.03
CA GLU A 326 10.92 6.16 -0.68
C GLU A 326 11.39 6.07 0.77
N MET A 327 11.80 7.20 1.34
CA MET A 327 12.23 7.27 2.75
C MET A 327 11.07 7.58 3.71
N TYR A 328 9.84 7.73 3.20
CA TYR A 328 8.71 8.09 4.05
C TYR A 328 8.42 7.03 5.11
N LYS A 329 8.36 7.48 6.36
CA LYS A 329 7.89 6.73 7.53
C LYS A 329 6.78 7.49 8.23
N ILE A 330 5.83 6.74 8.80
CA ILE A 330 4.74 7.26 9.62
C ILE A 330 5.29 7.47 11.04
N GLU A 331 5.35 8.73 11.46
CA GLU A 331 5.83 9.12 12.79
C GLU A 331 4.71 9.14 13.85
N GLY A 332 3.44 9.12 13.42
CA GLY A 332 2.30 9.14 14.32
C GLY A 332 2.22 7.88 15.20
N ALA A 333 2.18 8.08 16.52
CA ALA A 333 2.07 6.99 17.51
C ALA A 333 0.87 6.06 17.24
N TRP A 334 -0.23 6.62 16.71
CA TRP A 334 -1.43 5.88 16.33
C TRP A 334 -1.13 4.68 15.42
N PHE A 335 -0.14 4.78 14.52
CA PHE A 335 0.19 3.72 13.57
C PHE A 335 0.85 2.56 14.30
N LYS A 336 1.91 2.86 15.06
CA LYS A 336 2.63 1.86 15.84
C LYS A 336 1.71 1.16 16.83
N GLU A 337 0.97 1.92 17.64
CA GLU A 337 0.05 1.37 18.64
C GLU A 337 -1.02 0.47 18.03
N LYS A 338 -1.62 0.89 16.90
CA LYS A 338 -2.66 0.11 16.25
C LYS A 338 -2.14 -1.18 15.62
N ILE A 339 -1.02 -1.10 14.90
CA ILE A 339 -0.43 -2.26 14.22
C ILE A 339 0.12 -3.27 15.24
N GLU A 340 0.83 -2.81 16.28
CA GLU A 340 1.34 -3.68 17.35
C GLU A 340 0.20 -4.36 18.10
N LYS A 341 -0.86 -3.62 18.48
CA LYS A 341 -2.02 -4.21 19.14
C LYS A 341 -2.66 -5.31 18.29
N MET A 342 -2.92 -5.03 17.00
CA MET A 342 -3.49 -6.04 16.09
C MET A 342 -2.57 -7.24 15.92
N PHE A 343 -1.25 -7.01 15.81
CA PHE A 343 -0.27 -8.07 15.67
C PHE A 343 -0.25 -9.00 16.89
N GLU A 344 -0.21 -8.44 18.10
CA GLU A 344 -0.22 -9.21 19.35
C GLU A 344 -1.53 -10.00 19.53
N GLU A 345 -2.69 -9.42 19.17
CA GLU A 345 -3.97 -10.13 19.19
C GLU A 345 -3.98 -11.36 18.27
N GLU A 346 -3.46 -11.23 17.04
CA GLU A 346 -3.38 -12.34 16.08
C GLU A 346 -2.32 -13.37 16.48
N LYS A 347 -1.19 -12.92 17.02
CA LYS A 347 -0.12 -13.77 17.55
C LYS A 347 -0.62 -14.63 18.70
N MET A 348 -1.34 -14.07 19.66
CA MET A 348 -1.94 -14.83 20.76
C MET A 348 -2.89 -15.93 20.25
N LYS A 349 -3.75 -15.62 19.26
CA LYS A 349 -4.65 -16.61 18.64
C LYS A 349 -3.88 -17.71 17.91
N TYR A 350 -2.80 -17.35 17.23
CA TYR A 350 -1.93 -18.30 16.54
C TYR A 350 -1.24 -19.25 17.51
N LEU A 351 -0.61 -18.71 18.56
CA LEU A 351 0.10 -19.46 19.58
C LEU A 351 -0.81 -20.39 20.40
N ALA A 352 -2.07 -20.01 20.62
CA ALA A 352 -3.05 -20.86 21.30
C ALA A 352 -3.24 -22.24 20.63
N GLN A 353 -2.97 -22.36 19.33
CA GLN A 353 -3.04 -23.64 18.61
C GLN A 353 -1.95 -24.61 19.06
N TRP A 354 -0.79 -24.10 19.47
CA TRP A 354 0.32 -24.88 20.01
C TRP A 354 0.13 -25.22 21.49
N GLU A 355 -0.56 -24.36 22.24
CA GLU A 355 -0.84 -24.57 23.68
C GLU A 355 -1.62 -25.88 23.93
N VAL A 356 -2.41 -26.34 22.96
CA VAL A 356 -3.14 -27.62 23.04
C VAL A 356 -2.22 -28.81 23.31
N LEU A 357 -0.94 -28.75 22.91
CA LEU A 357 0.04 -29.80 23.18
C LEU A 357 0.30 -29.97 24.68
N ASN A 358 0.22 -28.90 25.47
CA ASN A 358 0.51 -28.91 26.89
C ASN A 358 -0.46 -29.79 27.70
N LYS A 359 -1.67 -30.08 27.18
CA LYS A 359 -2.62 -31.00 27.83
C LYS A 359 -2.05 -32.41 28.00
N HIS A 360 -1.07 -32.81 27.19
CA HIS A 360 -0.43 -34.11 27.25
C HIS A 360 0.82 -34.14 28.15
N LEU A 361 1.31 -32.98 28.56
CA LEU A 361 2.64 -32.79 29.16
C LEU A 361 2.61 -32.59 30.67
N SER A 362 1.43 -32.72 31.29
CA SER A 362 1.28 -32.66 32.74
C SER A 362 2.09 -33.79 33.40
N THR A 363 2.97 -33.43 34.34
CA THR A 363 3.63 -34.40 35.21
C THR A 363 2.58 -35.08 36.09
N LEU A 364 2.59 -36.41 36.09
CA LEU A 364 1.78 -37.21 37.02
C LEU A 364 2.48 -37.21 38.37
N ASP A 365 1.75 -36.97 39.45
CA ASP A 365 2.31 -37.04 40.80
C ASP A 365 2.78 -38.47 41.09
N LYS A 366 3.87 -38.61 41.84
CA LYS A 366 4.41 -39.94 42.20
C LYS A 366 3.40 -40.82 42.95
N GLY A 367 2.38 -40.22 43.57
CA GLY A 367 1.25 -40.93 44.19
C GLY A 367 0.27 -41.56 43.19
N ASP A 368 0.20 -41.03 41.96
CA ASP A 368 -0.70 -41.51 40.90
C ASP A 368 -0.09 -42.66 40.09
N LEU A 369 1.21 -42.94 40.28
CA LEU A 369 1.95 -43.96 39.56
C LEU A 369 2.29 -45.14 40.49
N SER A 370 1.60 -46.27 40.29
CA SER A 370 1.98 -47.54 40.94
C SER A 370 3.09 -48.25 40.15
N PHE A 371 4.12 -48.69 40.86
CA PHE A 371 5.29 -49.40 40.31
C PHE A 371 5.30 -50.86 40.75
N GLN A 372 5.61 -51.78 39.83
CA GLN A 372 5.78 -53.21 40.10
C GLN A 372 7.22 -53.54 40.52
N SER A 373 8.20 -52.74 40.09
CA SER A 373 9.60 -52.78 40.56
C SER A 373 10.26 -51.41 40.34
N ALA A 374 11.52 -51.23 40.78
CA ALA A 374 12.21 -49.94 40.78
C ALA A 374 12.08 -49.11 39.48
N ASN A 375 12.04 -49.76 38.31
CA ASN A 375 11.90 -49.11 37.00
C ASN A 375 10.74 -49.64 36.12
N LEU A 376 9.88 -50.51 36.66
CA LEU A 376 8.76 -51.09 35.91
C LEU A 376 7.44 -50.60 36.49
N LEU A 377 6.67 -49.89 35.68
CA LEU A 377 5.33 -49.42 36.06
C LEU A 377 4.32 -50.57 36.06
N SER A 378 3.27 -50.40 36.86
CA SER A 378 2.07 -51.23 36.72
C SER A 378 1.43 -51.04 35.35
N LEU A 379 0.57 -51.99 34.97
CA LEU A 379 -0.12 -51.94 33.68
C LEU A 379 -0.97 -50.67 33.53
N ASP A 380 -1.62 -50.22 34.60
CA ASP A 380 -2.50 -49.05 34.58
C ASP A 380 -1.70 -47.75 34.47
N SER A 381 -0.65 -47.58 35.29
CA SER A 381 0.25 -46.43 35.21
C SER A 381 0.98 -46.36 33.86
N GLY A 382 1.40 -47.52 33.33
CA GLY A 382 2.01 -47.62 32.01
C GLY A 382 1.06 -47.26 30.87
N ARG A 383 -0.23 -47.59 30.98
CA ARG A 383 -1.26 -47.18 29.99
C ARG A 383 -1.45 -45.67 29.95
N ILE A 384 -1.42 -45.00 31.11
CA ILE A 384 -1.55 -43.53 31.18
C ILE A 384 -0.40 -42.86 30.42
N ILE A 385 0.85 -43.25 30.70
CA ILE A 385 2.03 -42.68 30.04
C ILE A 385 2.01 -42.94 28.52
N LYS A 386 1.63 -44.14 28.09
CA LYS A 386 1.43 -44.43 26.66
C LYS A 386 0.39 -43.51 26.04
N GLY A 387 -0.73 -43.31 26.72
CA GLY A 387 -1.79 -42.41 26.27
C GLY A 387 -1.30 -40.97 26.08
N ARG A 388 -0.52 -40.45 27.03
CA ARG A 388 0.08 -39.10 26.96
C ARG A 388 1.07 -38.95 25.80
N PHE A 389 2.00 -39.89 25.63
CA PHE A 389 2.93 -39.86 24.49
C PHE A 389 2.21 -39.97 23.15
N THR A 390 1.24 -40.88 23.05
CA THR A 390 0.47 -41.08 21.80
C THR A 390 -0.34 -39.84 21.47
N GLY A 391 -1.06 -39.28 22.44
CA GLY A 391 -1.84 -38.06 22.25
C GLY A 391 -0.98 -36.86 21.86
N PHE A 392 0.18 -36.69 22.52
CA PHE A 392 1.14 -35.64 22.14
C PHE A 392 1.62 -35.82 20.71
N ILE A 393 2.04 -37.04 20.34
CA ILE A 393 2.52 -37.37 18.99
C ILE A 393 1.46 -37.04 17.94
N GLU A 394 0.22 -37.49 18.14
CA GLU A 394 -0.86 -37.31 17.17
C GLU A 394 -1.20 -35.84 16.98
N ASP A 395 -1.33 -35.08 18.09
CA ASP A 395 -1.66 -33.66 18.02
C ASP A 395 -0.47 -32.85 17.45
N PHE A 396 0.77 -33.19 17.82
CA PHE A 396 1.96 -32.55 17.27
C PHE A 396 2.08 -32.79 15.76
N GLU A 397 1.86 -34.01 15.27
CA GLU A 397 1.91 -34.31 13.84
C GLU A 397 0.83 -33.59 13.05
N LYS A 398 -0.39 -33.47 13.61
CA LYS A 398 -1.50 -32.71 13.00
C LYS A 398 -1.18 -31.23 12.90
N ILE A 399 -0.74 -30.62 14.01
CA ILE A 399 -0.35 -29.20 14.04
C ILE A 399 0.84 -28.98 13.09
N TYR A 400 1.90 -29.77 13.22
CA TYR A 400 3.08 -29.65 12.34
C TYR A 400 2.73 -29.77 10.85
N TYR A 401 1.82 -30.69 10.48
CA TYR A 401 1.37 -30.85 9.10
C TYR A 401 0.69 -29.60 8.53
N VAL A 402 -0.10 -28.90 9.35
CA VAL A 402 -0.73 -27.62 8.98
C VAL A 402 0.33 -26.54 8.83
N HIS A 403 1.15 -26.34 9.86
CA HIS A 403 2.03 -25.16 9.95
C HIS A 403 3.25 -25.23 9.02
N LYS A 404 3.70 -26.41 8.61
CA LYS A 404 4.83 -26.56 7.66
C LYS A 404 4.56 -26.03 6.25
N ARG A 405 3.28 -25.81 5.90
CA ARG A 405 2.85 -25.31 4.57
C ARG A 405 2.69 -23.79 4.54
N LEU A 406 2.83 -23.15 5.70
CA LEU A 406 2.74 -21.71 5.85
C LEU A 406 4.11 -21.08 5.67
N THR A 407 4.14 -19.84 5.21
CA THR A 407 5.39 -19.12 4.91
C THR A 407 5.45 -17.77 5.63
N THR A 408 6.67 -17.36 5.97
CA THR A 408 6.98 -16.02 6.46
C THR A 408 8.26 -15.57 5.76
N ASN A 409 8.13 -14.58 4.87
CA ASN A 409 9.26 -14.09 4.07
C ASN A 409 10.26 -13.25 4.88
N ASP A 410 9.81 -12.65 5.99
CA ASP A 410 10.69 -11.86 6.84
C ASP A 410 11.47 -12.73 7.83
N PRO A 411 12.81 -12.70 7.82
CA PRO A 411 13.62 -13.57 8.66
C PRO A 411 13.51 -13.23 10.15
N LYS A 412 13.27 -11.96 10.53
CA LYS A 412 13.11 -11.56 11.94
C LYS A 412 11.80 -12.12 12.48
N LEU A 413 10.69 -11.89 11.76
CA LEU A 413 9.38 -12.42 12.15
C LEU A 413 9.41 -13.95 12.24
N ARG A 414 10.04 -14.61 11.25
CA ARG A 414 10.20 -16.06 11.25
C ARG A 414 10.94 -16.55 12.50
N GLN A 415 12.06 -15.91 12.86
CA GLN A 415 12.83 -16.28 14.04
C GLN A 415 12.01 -16.08 15.33
N THR A 416 11.36 -14.92 15.47
CA THR A 416 10.49 -14.63 16.63
C THR A 416 9.38 -15.67 16.78
N LEU A 417 8.68 -16.02 15.69
CA LEU A 417 7.63 -17.03 15.71
C LEU A 417 8.15 -18.43 16.10
N ILE A 418 9.33 -18.82 15.59
CA ILE A 418 9.95 -20.10 15.92
C ILE A 418 10.31 -20.16 17.42
N GLU A 419 10.86 -19.07 17.96
CA GLU A 419 11.21 -18.97 19.38
C GLU A 419 9.97 -19.03 20.26
N GLU A 420 8.95 -18.22 19.98
CA GLU A 420 7.71 -18.20 20.76
C GLU A 420 6.98 -19.55 20.73
N VAL A 421 6.93 -20.24 19.57
CA VAL A 421 6.34 -21.58 19.48
C VAL A 421 7.11 -22.60 20.34
N LYS A 422 8.45 -22.51 20.38
CA LYS A 422 9.26 -23.39 21.23
C LYS A 422 8.98 -23.13 22.71
N GLU A 423 8.90 -21.87 23.11
CA GLU A 423 8.68 -21.48 24.51
C GLU A 423 7.36 -22.02 25.08
N ILE A 424 6.32 -22.16 24.25
CA ILE A 424 5.00 -22.64 24.65
C ILE A 424 5.02 -24.04 25.28
N PHE A 425 5.72 -25.00 24.68
CA PHE A 425 5.59 -26.40 25.08
C PHE A 425 6.90 -27.18 25.16
N VAL A 426 7.98 -26.76 24.50
CA VAL A 426 9.23 -27.53 24.44
C VAL A 426 9.84 -27.74 25.83
N PRO A 427 9.91 -26.73 26.73
CA PRO A 427 10.45 -26.95 28.08
C PRO A 427 9.66 -27.99 28.88
N ARG A 428 8.33 -27.97 28.77
CA ARG A 428 7.44 -28.95 29.40
C ARG A 428 7.63 -30.33 28.79
N TYR A 429 7.74 -30.42 27.46
CA TYR A 429 7.97 -31.67 26.76
C TYR A 429 9.30 -32.30 27.12
N LYS A 430 10.37 -31.50 27.22
CA LYS A 430 11.70 -31.95 27.63
C LYS A 430 11.66 -32.56 29.03
N THR A 431 11.02 -31.88 29.98
CA THR A 431 10.86 -32.38 31.36
C THR A 431 10.06 -33.68 31.39
N PHE A 432 8.95 -33.75 30.65
CA PHE A 432 8.11 -34.95 30.54
C PHE A 432 8.89 -36.12 29.92
N PHE A 433 9.59 -35.87 28.81
CA PHE A 433 10.38 -36.87 28.09
C PHE A 433 11.52 -37.42 28.95
N ASP A 434 12.32 -36.55 29.58
CA ASP A 434 13.47 -36.94 30.40
C ASP A 434 13.06 -37.74 31.64
N THR A 435 11.85 -37.49 32.16
CA THR A 435 11.27 -38.20 33.30
C THR A 435 10.80 -39.59 32.91
N TYR A 436 9.98 -39.71 31.86
CA TYR A 436 9.28 -40.95 31.54
C TYR A 436 9.99 -41.86 30.53
N SER A 437 10.93 -41.34 29.73
CA SER A 437 11.71 -42.15 28.78
C SER A 437 12.61 -43.20 29.46
N LYS A 438 13.02 -42.94 30.70
CA LYS A 438 13.87 -43.82 31.53
C LYS A 438 13.08 -44.94 32.20
N ILE A 439 11.74 -44.87 32.21
CA ILE A 439 10.87 -45.82 32.89
C ILE A 439 10.33 -46.82 31.86
N ASN A 440 10.33 -48.11 32.21
CA ASN A 440 9.80 -49.14 31.33
C ASN A 440 8.26 -49.17 31.41
N PHE A 441 7.60 -48.37 30.57
CA PHE A 441 6.13 -48.36 30.46
C PHE A 441 5.61 -49.26 29.33
N SER A 442 6.48 -49.73 28.42
CA SER A 442 6.11 -50.62 27.32
C SER A 442 7.14 -51.73 27.11
N LYS A 443 6.73 -53.01 27.26
CA LYS A 443 7.65 -54.14 27.12
C LYS A 443 8.13 -54.43 25.69
N LYS A 444 7.35 -54.05 24.66
CA LYS A 444 7.64 -54.40 23.25
C LYS A 444 7.81 -53.19 22.33
N ASN A 445 7.11 -52.09 22.58
CA ASN A 445 7.00 -50.98 21.62
C ASN A 445 7.43 -49.63 22.23
N GLN A 446 8.41 -49.59 23.14
CA GLN A 446 8.80 -48.35 23.82
C GLN A 446 9.33 -47.29 22.84
N GLU A 447 10.14 -47.71 21.86
CA GLU A 447 10.73 -46.82 20.85
C GLU A 447 9.68 -46.07 20.01
N GLN A 448 8.54 -46.70 19.73
CA GLN A 448 7.44 -46.08 18.98
C GLN A 448 6.89 -44.83 19.68
N TYR A 449 6.78 -44.88 21.01
CA TYR A 449 6.29 -43.75 21.83
C TYR A 449 7.36 -42.69 22.05
N LEU A 450 8.65 -43.02 21.85
CA LEU A 450 9.79 -42.13 22.01
C LEU A 450 10.34 -41.61 20.67
N LYS A 451 9.58 -41.76 19.55
CA LYS A 451 10.03 -41.41 18.19
C LYS A 451 10.47 -39.95 17.98
N TYR A 452 9.98 -39.04 18.83
CA TYR A 452 10.28 -37.60 18.77
C TYR A 452 11.01 -37.12 20.02
N PRO A 453 12.34 -37.34 20.16
CA PRO A 453 13.08 -36.72 21.25
C PRO A 453 13.00 -35.19 21.18
N PRO A 454 13.15 -34.44 22.30
CA PRO A 454 13.01 -32.98 22.33
C PRO A 454 13.83 -32.25 21.25
N MET A 455 15.09 -32.68 21.03
CA MET A 455 15.96 -32.13 19.99
C MET A 455 15.38 -32.28 18.58
N ARG A 456 14.69 -33.40 18.29
CA ARG A 456 14.03 -33.61 17.00
C ARG A 456 12.83 -32.69 16.84
N VAL A 457 12.03 -32.51 17.89
CA VAL A 457 10.89 -31.57 17.89
C VAL A 457 11.38 -30.14 17.65
N GLU A 458 12.41 -29.69 18.36
CA GLU A 458 13.01 -28.37 18.17
C GLU A 458 13.55 -28.15 16.75
N SER A 459 14.20 -29.18 16.18
CA SER A 459 14.69 -29.15 14.79
C SER A 459 13.53 -29.06 13.78
N MET A 460 12.46 -29.82 13.99
CA MET A 460 11.27 -29.77 13.14
C MET A 460 10.62 -28.38 13.17
N ILE A 461 10.47 -27.78 14.36
CA ILE A 461 9.94 -26.42 14.52
C ILE A 461 10.87 -25.39 13.86
N GLY A 462 12.19 -25.55 13.98
CA GLY A 462 13.17 -24.68 13.32
C GLY A 462 13.06 -24.71 11.78
N GLY A 463 12.55 -25.80 11.21
CA GLY A 463 12.28 -25.92 9.78
C GLY A 463 10.98 -25.25 9.30
N LEU A 464 10.14 -24.71 10.19
CA LEU A 464 8.88 -24.07 9.81
C LEU A 464 9.10 -22.73 9.10
N TYR A 465 8.08 -22.32 8.34
CA TYR A 465 7.96 -21.03 7.65
C TYR A 465 9.01 -20.75 6.58
N ALA A 466 9.74 -21.76 6.13
CA ALA A 466 10.69 -21.62 5.03
C ALA A 466 9.96 -21.36 3.70
N THR A 467 10.49 -20.45 2.90
CA THR A 467 10.08 -20.25 1.51
C THR A 467 10.51 -21.48 0.70
N MET A 468 9.57 -22.12 -0.01
CA MET A 468 9.88 -23.25 -0.91
C MET A 468 10.57 -22.78 -2.19
#